data_AF-A0A822HQ26-F1
#
_entry.id   AF-A0A822HQ26-F1
#
_cell.length_a   1.000
_cell.length_b   1.000
_cell.length_c   1.000
_cell.angle_alpha   90.00
_cell.angle_beta   90.00
_cell.angle_gamma   90.00
#
_symmetry.space_group_name_H-M   'P 1'
#
loop_
_entity.id
_entity.type
_entity.pdbx_description
1 polymer ?
#
loop_
_entity_poly.entity_id
_entity_poly.type
_entity_poly.pdbx_seq_one_letter_code
_entity_poly.pdbx_strand_id
1 'polypeptide(L)'
;IPVSKIKHLPCIQLSDDLSQSDSILLVNIYNAYESTCMTVKYSEIPDFPSRKHTKLFEFLNEYSSIHKVLIEYFKIIPEFNNLSISDKICLIRNQFGVIININEAIIHPGITTNLVVSLTNIYGIHINNRLLKSLDRIVPFTN
;
A
#
# COMPACT_ATOMS: atom_id res chain seq x y z
N ILE A 1 -10.47 22.95 -34.49
CA ILE A 1 -11.06 23.60 -33.30
C ILE A 1 -9.91 24.28 -32.57
N PRO A 2 -9.92 25.61 -32.39
CA PRO A 2 -8.79 26.34 -31.82
C PRO A 2 -8.68 26.10 -30.31
N VAL A 3 -7.44 26.04 -29.82
CA VAL A 3 -7.01 25.71 -28.44
C VAL A 3 -7.31 26.85 -27.44
N SER A 4 -8.32 27.68 -27.70
CA SER A 4 -8.50 28.98 -27.01
C SER A 4 -9.45 28.97 -25.82
N LYS A 5 -9.71 27.83 -25.17
CA LYS A 5 -10.52 27.78 -23.94
C LYS A 5 -10.05 26.77 -22.89
N ILE A 6 -8.73 26.67 -22.67
CA ILE A 6 -8.27 26.17 -21.37
C ILE A 6 -8.44 27.34 -20.39
N LYS A 7 -9.55 27.30 -19.64
CA LYS A 7 -9.72 28.14 -18.44
C LYS A 7 -8.43 28.02 -17.64
N HIS A 8 -7.77 29.16 -17.42
CA HIS A 8 -6.70 29.26 -16.44
C HIS A 8 -7.18 28.61 -15.15
N LEU A 9 -6.65 27.42 -14.83
CA LEU A 9 -6.60 27.01 -13.44
C LEU A 9 -5.87 28.15 -12.72
N PRO A 10 -6.37 28.62 -11.57
CA PRO A 10 -5.59 29.54 -10.76
C PRO A 10 -4.23 28.88 -10.55
N CYS A 11 -3.19 29.55 -11.05
CA CYS A 11 -1.83 29.23 -10.71
C CYS A 11 -1.78 29.44 -9.19
N ILE A 12 -1.89 28.35 -8.43
CA ILE A 12 -1.61 28.40 -7.00
C ILE A 12 -0.15 28.80 -6.96
N GLN A 13 0.10 30.08 -6.67
CA GLN A 13 1.43 30.54 -6.34
C GLN A 13 1.83 29.78 -5.08
N LEU A 14 2.51 28.65 -5.26
CA LEU A 14 3.27 27.97 -4.21
C LEU A 14 4.46 28.88 -3.90
N SER A 15 4.20 30.00 -3.21
CA SER A 15 5.24 30.78 -2.57
C SER A 15 5.28 30.37 -1.10
N ASP A 16 5.88 29.22 -0.84
CA ASP A 16 6.42 28.87 0.47
C ASP A 16 7.69 28.08 0.17
N ASP A 17 8.81 28.79 0.01
CA ASP A 17 10.11 28.14 0.03
C ASP A 17 10.24 27.44 1.38
N LEU A 18 10.38 26.12 1.35
CA LEU A 18 10.64 25.31 2.53
C LEU A 18 11.83 25.89 3.28
N SER A 19 11.75 25.94 4.62
CA SER A 19 12.92 26.30 5.40
C SER A 19 14.08 25.35 5.07
N GLN A 20 15.32 25.81 5.25
CA GLN A 20 16.48 24.96 5.00
C GLN A 20 16.42 23.66 5.83
N SER A 21 15.91 23.74 7.07
CA SER A 21 15.67 22.58 7.92
C SER A 21 14.62 21.62 7.35
N ASP A 22 13.49 22.13 6.86
CA ASP A 22 12.43 21.27 6.30
C ASP A 22 12.88 20.61 4.99
N SER A 23 13.65 21.34 4.18
CA SER A 23 14.25 20.79 2.96
C SER A 23 15.20 19.64 3.25
N ILE A 24 16.08 19.79 4.26
CA ILE A 24 17.00 18.72 4.69
C ILE A 24 16.21 17.52 5.22
N LEU A 25 15.18 17.77 6.03
CA LEU A 25 14.33 16.70 6.56
C LEU A 25 13.64 15.91 5.44
N LEU A 26 13.04 16.60 4.47
CA LEU A 26 12.38 15.97 3.33
C LEU A 26 13.36 15.15 2.47
N VAL A 27 14.55 15.68 2.21
CA VAL A 27 15.60 14.95 1.48
C VAL A 27 16.00 13.68 2.24
N ASN A 28 16.16 13.75 3.57
CA ASN A 28 16.50 12.57 4.37
C ASN A 28 15.39 11.52 4.35
N ILE A 29 14.13 11.93 4.46
CA ILE A 29 12.97 11.04 4.36
C ILE A 29 12.91 10.39 2.97
N TYR A 30 13.11 11.18 1.90
CA TYR A 30 13.13 10.67 0.54
C TYR A 30 14.26 9.65 0.33
N ASN A 31 15.48 9.97 0.74
CA ASN A 31 16.63 9.08 0.61
C ASN A 31 16.45 7.78 1.42
N ALA A 32 15.86 7.88 2.62
CA ALA A 32 15.50 6.71 3.42
C ALA A 32 14.49 5.82 2.69
N TYR A 33 13.48 6.43 2.07
CA TYR A 33 12.46 5.72 1.31
C TYR A 33 13.04 5.08 0.04
N GLU A 34 13.89 5.80 -0.68
CA GLU A 34 14.53 5.32 -1.90
C GLU A 34 15.44 4.12 -1.62
N SER A 35 16.30 4.21 -0.60
CA SER A 35 17.25 3.15 -0.22
C SER A 35 16.61 1.90 0.38
N THR A 36 15.33 1.95 0.76
CA THR A 36 14.59 0.82 1.32
C THR A 36 13.49 0.36 0.37
N CYS A 37 12.41 1.11 0.27
CA CYS A 37 11.22 0.74 -0.49
C CYS A 37 11.47 0.65 -1.99
N MET A 38 12.21 1.61 -2.58
CA MET A 38 12.48 1.60 -4.02
C MET A 38 13.60 0.62 -4.38
N THR A 39 14.68 0.55 -3.61
CA THR A 39 15.74 -0.44 -3.85
C THR A 39 15.18 -1.86 -3.83
N VAL A 40 14.39 -2.22 -2.81
CA VAL A 40 13.80 -3.56 -2.69
C VAL A 40 12.82 -3.88 -3.83
N LYS A 41 12.09 -2.87 -4.33
CA LYS A 41 11.25 -3.02 -5.55
C LYS A 41 12.08 -3.45 -6.77
N TYR A 42 13.26 -2.87 -6.97
CA TYR A 42 14.08 -3.14 -8.16
C TYR A 42 15.02 -4.34 -8.01
N SER A 43 15.34 -4.77 -6.78
CA SER A 43 16.30 -5.85 -6.53
C SER A 43 15.67 -7.18 -6.07
N GLU A 44 14.53 -7.16 -5.37
CA GLU A 44 14.11 -8.30 -4.54
C GLU A 44 12.61 -8.65 -4.59
N ILE A 45 11.73 -7.76 -5.04
CA ILE A 45 10.29 -8.03 -5.13
C ILE A 45 9.90 -8.31 -6.59
N PRO A 46 9.81 -9.58 -7.02
CA PRO A 46 9.12 -9.92 -8.25
C PRO A 46 7.62 -9.63 -8.10
N ASP A 47 6.89 -9.67 -9.22
CA ASP A 47 5.42 -9.69 -9.29
C ASP A 47 4.79 -10.33 -8.04
N PHE A 48 4.06 -9.54 -7.24
CA PHE A 48 3.43 -10.03 -6.02
C PHE A 48 2.01 -10.57 -6.27
N PRO A 49 1.65 -11.74 -5.72
CA PRO A 49 2.55 -12.74 -5.15
C PRO A 49 3.36 -13.45 -6.24
N SER A 50 4.59 -13.81 -5.90
CA SER A 50 5.56 -14.52 -6.74
C SER A 50 5.03 -15.86 -7.24
N ARG A 51 4.05 -16.43 -6.53
CA ARG A 51 3.38 -17.68 -6.89
C ARG A 51 1.91 -17.67 -6.49
N LYS A 52 1.17 -18.65 -7.00
CA LYS A 52 -0.23 -18.89 -6.63
C LYS A 52 -0.30 -19.54 -5.25
N HIS A 53 -1.17 -19.02 -4.41
CA HIS A 53 -1.44 -19.58 -3.09
C HIS A 53 -2.82 -20.23 -3.05
N THR A 54 -2.95 -21.25 -2.21
CA THR A 54 -4.26 -21.89 -1.93
C THR A 54 -4.71 -21.66 -0.50
N LYS A 55 -3.76 -21.35 0.40
CA LYS A 55 -4.03 -21.14 1.83
C LYS A 55 -3.74 -19.70 2.21
N LEU A 56 -4.60 -19.15 3.06
CA LEU A 56 -4.47 -17.76 3.52
C LEU A 56 -3.14 -17.49 4.22
N PHE A 57 -2.66 -18.40 5.06
CA PHE A 57 -1.41 -18.18 5.79
C PHE A 57 -0.18 -18.10 4.86
N GLU A 58 -0.16 -18.85 3.76
CA GLU A 58 0.95 -18.84 2.79
C GLU A 58 1.00 -17.48 2.08
N PHE A 59 -0.17 -16.99 1.67
CA PHE A 59 -0.34 -15.66 1.09
C PHE A 59 0.08 -14.54 2.07
N LEU A 60 -0.40 -14.59 3.31
CA LEU A 60 -0.05 -13.60 4.34
C LEU A 60 1.43 -13.64 4.72
N ASN A 61 2.06 -14.82 4.69
CA ASN A 61 3.47 -14.96 4.99
C ASN A 61 4.33 -14.31 3.90
N GLU A 62 3.96 -14.46 2.63
CA GLU A 62 4.64 -13.75 1.54
C GLU A 62 4.43 -12.24 1.64
N TYR A 63 3.21 -11.81 1.95
CA TYR A 63 2.87 -10.40 2.19
C TYR A 63 3.66 -9.78 3.35
N SER A 64 4.07 -10.58 4.35
CA SER A 64 4.87 -10.11 5.48
C SER A 64 6.25 -9.54 5.08
N SER A 65 6.74 -9.84 3.88
CA SER A 65 7.95 -9.23 3.33
C SER A 65 7.83 -7.69 3.25
N ILE A 66 6.69 -7.18 2.77
CA ILE A 66 6.39 -5.74 2.67
C ILE A 66 6.46 -5.10 4.06
N HIS A 67 5.95 -5.80 5.07
CA HIS A 67 5.96 -5.32 6.45
C HIS A 67 7.38 -5.09 6.95
N LYS A 68 8.32 -5.99 6.61
CA LYS A 68 9.72 -5.87 7.00
C LYS A 68 10.37 -4.67 6.32
N VAL A 69 10.14 -4.47 5.02
CA VAL A 69 10.66 -3.33 4.27
C VAL A 69 10.22 -2.00 4.88
N LEU A 70 8.92 -1.87 5.19
CA LEU A 70 8.38 -0.66 5.81
C LEU A 70 8.96 -0.43 7.22
N ILE A 71 9.18 -1.50 7.99
CA ILE A 71 9.83 -1.39 9.31
C ILE A 71 11.28 -0.91 9.18
N GLU A 72 12.04 -1.42 8.21
CA GLU A 72 13.41 -0.94 7.95
C GLU A 72 13.42 0.53 7.51
N TYR A 73 12.48 0.93 6.66
CA TYR A 73 12.28 2.35 6.32
C TYR A 73 12.07 3.22 7.56
N PHE A 74 11.13 2.84 8.44
CA PHE A 74 10.87 3.61 9.67
C PHE A 74 12.07 3.70 10.60
N LYS A 75 12.89 2.65 10.69
CA LYS A 75 14.12 2.66 11.49
C LYS A 75 15.16 3.66 11.00
N ILE A 76 15.07 4.16 9.78
CA ILE A 76 15.98 5.20 9.27
C ILE A 76 15.53 6.60 9.73
N ILE A 77 14.24 6.78 10.03
CA ILE A 77 13.68 8.06 10.46
C ILE A 77 14.08 8.34 11.92
N PRO A 78 14.86 9.41 12.21
CA PRO A 78 15.33 9.72 13.55
C PRO A 78 14.20 9.88 14.58
N GLU A 79 13.11 10.54 14.20
CA GLU A 79 11.94 10.77 15.03
C GLU A 79 11.29 9.45 15.45
N PHE A 80 11.23 8.48 14.55
CA PHE A 80 10.72 7.15 14.87
C PHE A 80 11.62 6.44 15.87
N ASN A 81 12.95 6.55 15.72
CA ASN A 81 13.90 5.93 16.65
C ASN A 81 13.83 6.49 18.07
N ASN A 82 13.45 7.76 18.22
CA ASN A 82 13.29 8.43 19.51
C ASN A 82 12.04 7.96 20.28
N LEU A 83 11.11 7.27 19.64
CA LEU A 83 9.92 6.74 20.30
C LEU A 83 10.23 5.53 21.20
N SER A 84 9.43 5.35 22.25
CA SER A 84 9.46 4.14 23.05
C SER A 84 9.08 2.91 22.20
N ILE A 85 9.49 1.70 22.61
CA ILE A 85 9.13 0.48 21.87
C ILE A 85 7.60 0.29 21.82
N SER A 86 6.89 0.67 22.88
CA SER A 86 5.42 0.61 22.95
C SER A 86 4.80 1.54 21.92
N ASP A 87 5.32 2.76 21.80
CA ASP A 87 4.80 3.76 20.86
C ASP A 87 5.13 3.38 19.41
N LYS A 88 6.32 2.83 19.15
CA LYS A 88 6.70 2.26 17.84
C LYS A 88 5.70 1.20 17.41
N ILE A 89 5.38 0.24 18.30
CA ILE A 89 4.41 -0.82 18.01
C ILE A 89 3.01 -0.24 17.79
N CYS A 90 2.59 0.71 18.63
CA CYS A 90 1.28 1.36 18.51
C CYS A 90 1.14 2.10 17.18
N LEU A 91 2.16 2.87 16.79
CA LEU A 91 2.18 3.63 15.54
C LEU A 91 2.14 2.71 14.33
N ILE A 92 2.98 1.67 14.30
CA ILE A 92 2.97 0.66 13.24
C ILE A 92 1.59 0.03 13.16
N ARG A 93 1.05 -0.51 14.26
CA ARG A 93 -0.22 -1.25 14.26
C ARG A 93 -1.40 -0.38 13.78
N ASN A 94 -1.47 0.87 14.20
CA ASN A 94 -2.62 1.73 13.94
C ASN A 94 -2.58 2.35 12.54
N GLN A 95 -1.39 2.66 12.02
CA GLN A 95 -1.24 3.31 10.72
C GLN A 95 -0.92 2.33 9.59
N PHE A 96 -0.81 1.05 9.92
CA PHE A 96 -0.25 0.06 9.01
C PHE A 96 -0.97 -0.05 7.67
N GLY A 97 -2.30 -0.16 7.72
CA GLY A 97 -3.11 -0.30 6.51
C GLY A 97 -3.02 0.93 5.61
N VAL A 98 -2.91 2.13 6.21
CA VAL A 98 -2.75 3.38 5.48
C VAL A 98 -1.39 3.44 4.80
N ILE A 99 -0.32 3.11 5.54
CA ILE A 99 1.05 3.08 5.02
C ILE A 99 1.15 2.09 3.87
N ILE A 100 0.63 0.88 4.05
CA ILE A 100 0.62 -0.13 2.99
C ILE A 100 -0.09 0.39 1.75
N ASN A 101 -1.28 0.96 1.88
CA ASN A 101 -2.08 1.41 0.74
C ASN A 101 -1.37 2.52 -0.05
N ILE A 102 -0.69 3.45 0.64
CA ILE A 102 0.12 4.50 -0.01
C ILE A 102 1.27 3.88 -0.81
N ASN A 103 1.92 2.85 -0.26
CA ASN A 103 3.11 2.25 -0.84
C ASN A 103 2.81 1.12 -1.83
N GLU A 104 1.61 0.55 -1.81
CA GLU A 104 1.21 -0.60 -2.64
C GLU A 104 1.33 -0.27 -4.13
N ALA A 105 0.88 0.90 -4.57
CA ALA A 105 0.99 1.32 -5.97
C ALA A 105 2.45 1.50 -6.44
N ILE A 106 3.35 1.82 -5.50
CA ILE A 106 4.77 2.01 -5.78
C ILE A 106 5.48 0.65 -5.79
N ILE A 107 5.23 -0.20 -4.79
CA ILE A 107 5.88 -1.50 -4.61
C ILE A 107 5.32 -2.55 -5.59
N HIS A 108 4.03 -2.48 -5.91
CA HIS A 108 3.32 -3.39 -6.82
C HIS A 108 2.53 -2.60 -7.87
N PRO A 109 3.19 -2.13 -8.94
CA PRO A 109 2.56 -1.26 -9.95
C PRO A 109 1.49 -1.96 -10.81
N GLY A 110 1.21 -3.25 -10.58
CA GLY A 110 0.24 -4.01 -11.35
C GLY A 110 -0.39 -5.17 -10.58
N ILE A 111 -1.61 -5.53 -10.99
CA ILE A 111 -2.30 -6.71 -10.50
C ILE A 111 -1.72 -7.93 -11.24
N THR A 112 -1.08 -8.83 -10.50
CA THR A 112 -0.53 -10.05 -11.07
C THR A 112 -1.61 -11.12 -11.23
N THR A 113 -1.47 -12.00 -12.23
CA THR A 113 -2.37 -13.16 -12.38
C THR A 113 -2.35 -14.06 -11.13
N ASN A 114 -1.19 -14.15 -10.48
CA ASN A 114 -1.04 -14.93 -9.25
C ASN A 114 -1.87 -14.34 -8.10
N LEU A 115 -2.02 -13.02 -8.01
CA LEU A 115 -2.84 -12.35 -6.99
C LEU A 115 -4.30 -12.73 -7.17
N VAL A 116 -4.82 -12.59 -8.39
CA VAL A 116 -6.21 -12.92 -8.73
C VAL A 116 -6.51 -14.39 -8.42
N VAL A 117 -5.63 -15.30 -8.85
CA VAL A 117 -5.82 -16.74 -8.60
C VAL A 117 -5.74 -17.06 -7.11
N SER A 118 -4.79 -16.47 -6.38
CA SER A 118 -4.64 -16.69 -4.93
C SER A 118 -5.88 -16.24 -4.17
N LEU A 119 -6.38 -15.03 -4.44
CA LEU A 119 -7.60 -14.51 -3.81
C LEU A 119 -8.83 -15.35 -4.17
N THR A 120 -8.92 -15.83 -5.41
CA THR A 120 -9.99 -16.73 -5.86
C THR A 120 -9.94 -18.07 -5.10
N ASN A 121 -8.76 -18.67 -4.95
CA ASN A 121 -8.61 -19.92 -4.20
C ASN A 121 -8.96 -19.75 -2.71
N ILE A 122 -8.52 -18.64 -2.10
CA ILE A 122 -8.68 -18.39 -0.66
C ILE A 122 -10.13 -17.99 -0.33
N TYR A 123 -10.74 -17.10 -1.11
CA TYR A 123 -12.01 -16.48 -0.77
C TYR A 123 -13.16 -16.88 -1.69
N GLY A 124 -12.91 -17.47 -2.86
CA GLY A 124 -13.92 -17.70 -3.89
C GLY A 124 -15.12 -18.50 -3.40
N ILE A 125 -14.89 -19.59 -2.66
CA ILE A 125 -15.97 -20.41 -2.08
C ILE A 125 -16.80 -19.58 -1.08
N HIS A 126 -16.14 -18.80 -0.22
CA HIS A 126 -16.82 -17.98 0.78
C HIS A 126 -17.64 -16.84 0.15
N ILE A 127 -17.11 -16.21 -0.91
CA ILE A 127 -17.81 -15.17 -1.68
C ILE A 127 -19.02 -15.77 -2.38
N ASN A 128 -18.85 -16.90 -3.09
CA ASN A 128 -19.96 -17.60 -3.76
C ASN A 128 -21.07 -17.98 -2.79
N ASN A 129 -20.71 -18.55 -1.63
CA ASN A 129 -21.69 -18.91 -0.60
C ASN A 129 -22.43 -17.69 -0.04
N ARG A 130 -21.75 -16.54 0.12
CA ARG A 130 -22.40 -15.30 0.56
C ARG A 130 -23.33 -14.73 -0.52
N LEU A 131 -22.92 -14.78 -1.78
CA LEU A 131 -23.74 -14.31 -2.90
C LEU A 131 -25.02 -15.14 -3.05
N LEU A 132 -24.92 -16.47 -3.00
CA LEU A 132 -26.09 -17.37 -3.02
C LEU A 132 -27.06 -17.06 -1.88
N LYS A 133 -26.55 -16.93 -0.64
CA LYS A 133 -27.37 -16.56 0.52
C LYS A 133 -28.03 -15.18 0.39
N SER A 134 -27.39 -14.24 -0.29
CA SER A 134 -27.98 -12.92 -0.55
C SER A 134 -29.07 -12.99 -1.61
N LEU A 135 -28.90 -13.81 -2.65
CA LEU A 135 -29.95 -14.06 -3.65
C LEU A 135 -31.17 -14.73 -3.02
N ASP A 136 -30.96 -15.72 -2.16
CA ASP A 136 -32.03 -16.39 -1.40
C ASP A 136 -32.85 -15.43 -0.51
N ARG A 137 -32.27 -14.27 -0.13
CA ARG A 137 -32.95 -13.22 0.64
C ARG A 137 -33.71 -12.21 -0.23
N ILE A 138 -33.39 -12.12 -1.52
CA ILE A 138 -34.02 -11.20 -2.48
C ILE A 138 -35.21 -11.88 -3.17
N VAL A 139 -35.11 -13.17 -3.44
CA VAL A 139 -36.18 -13.97 -4.08
C VAL A 139 -37.45 -14.25 -3.23
N PRO A 140 -37.52 -14.13 -1.88
CA PRO A 140 -38.76 -14.39 -1.16
C PRO A 140 -39.85 -13.31 -1.33
N PHE A 141 -39.59 -12.21 -2.05
CA PHE A 141 -40.53 -11.10 -2.24
C PHE A 141 -41.20 -11.05 -3.62
N THR A 142 -41.05 -12.09 -4.45
CA THR A 142 -41.59 -12.10 -5.83
C THR A 142 -42.73 -13.10 -6.07
N ASN A 143 -43.47 -13.51 -5.04
CA ASN A 143 -44.70 -14.31 -5.19
C ASN A 143 -45.93 -13.56 -4.67
#